data_AF-A0A364RBW2-F1
#
_entry.id   AF-A0A364RBW2-F1
#
_cell.length_a   1.000
_cell.length_b   1.000
_cell.length_c   1.000
_cell.angle_alpha   90.00
_cell.angle_beta   90.00
_cell.angle_gamma   90.00
#
_symmetry.space_group_name_H-M   'P 1'
#
loop_
_entity.id
_entity.type
_entity.pdbx_description
1 polymer ?
#
loop_
_entity_poly.entity_id
_entity_poly.type
_entity_poly.pdbx_seq_one_letter_code
_entity_poly.pdbx_strand_id
1 'polypeptide(L)'
;MKVKSLTLGSLLVCSLFLSSCEDCDSPTVTEVTEADAEWLVYEDPKDTIRFVDEQANVIKYIRTSVRGGNVPGKDTSIDDECYKNLDTQVTVTIEDVKRKSPGLATYVLKRPDDLSIGLAVENRKTYDLDETKPTIEAEVNGKVYQNVFELTPAATNPTDVKRILFTKAEGFIRIEFNDNKFLDRQ
;
A
#
# COMPACT_ATOMS: atom_id res chain seq x y z
N MET A 1 44.93 11.77 -34.13
CA MET A 1 44.11 11.18 -35.22
C MET A 1 42.93 10.48 -34.57
N LYS A 2 41.70 10.97 -34.79
CA LYS A 2 40.46 10.42 -34.21
C LYS A 2 40.02 9.21 -35.03
N VAL A 3 39.74 8.08 -34.39
CA VAL A 3 38.98 6.99 -35.01
C VAL A 3 37.62 6.95 -34.31
N LYS A 4 36.61 7.51 -34.98
CA LYS A 4 35.21 7.24 -34.68
C LYS A 4 34.90 5.86 -35.28
N SER A 5 34.50 4.90 -34.46
CA SER A 5 33.85 3.68 -34.95
C SER A 5 32.42 3.66 -34.41
N LEU A 6 31.50 3.96 -35.31
CA LEU A 6 30.08 3.67 -35.20
C LEU A 6 29.95 2.15 -35.36
N THR A 7 29.43 1.43 -34.36
CA THR A 7 29.01 0.04 -34.56
C THR A 7 27.54 -0.07 -34.16
N LEU A 8 26.73 0.08 -35.21
CA LEU A 8 25.34 -0.27 -35.31
C LEU A 8 25.22 -1.80 -35.32
N GLY A 9 24.27 -2.37 -34.58
CA GLY A 9 23.73 -3.71 -34.86
C GLY A 9 24.05 -4.79 -33.82
N SER A 10 23.05 -5.11 -33.00
CA SER A 10 22.42 -6.44 -33.01
C SER A 10 21.27 -6.45 -31.99
N LEU A 11 20.07 -6.07 -32.41
CA LEU A 11 18.83 -6.48 -31.73
C LEU A 11 18.71 -7.99 -31.91
N LEU A 12 18.89 -8.76 -30.85
CA LEU A 12 18.44 -10.14 -30.80
C LEU A 12 16.99 -10.14 -30.31
N VAL A 13 16.09 -10.21 -31.30
CA VAL A 13 14.70 -10.58 -31.14
C VAL A 13 14.66 -12.06 -30.74
N CYS A 14 14.40 -12.35 -29.47
CA CYS A 14 14.00 -13.69 -29.05
C CYS A 14 12.50 -13.85 -29.32
N SER A 15 12.15 -14.13 -30.56
CA SER A 15 10.82 -14.59 -30.95
C SER A 15 10.74 -16.11 -30.81
N LEU A 16 10.23 -16.58 -29.67
CA LEU A 16 9.67 -17.91 -29.52
C LEU A 16 8.33 -17.76 -28.80
N PHE A 17 7.33 -17.28 -29.54
CA PHE A 17 5.93 -17.38 -29.13
C PHE A 17 5.45 -18.79 -29.47
N LEU A 18 5.19 -19.57 -28.42
CA LEU A 18 4.42 -20.80 -28.51
C LEU A 18 3.00 -20.42 -28.98
N SER A 19 2.58 -21.08 -30.04
CA SER A 19 1.29 -20.94 -30.70
C SER A 19 0.12 -21.29 -29.77
N SER A 20 -0.89 -20.41 -29.77
CA SER A 20 -2.23 -20.50 -29.15
C SER A 20 -2.47 -19.54 -27.98
N CYS A 21 -2.25 -18.25 -28.19
CA CYS A 21 -3.10 -17.23 -27.57
C CYS A 21 -3.94 -16.66 -28.71
N GLU A 22 -5.26 -16.54 -28.55
CA GLU A 22 -6.02 -15.58 -29.34
C GLU A 22 -5.27 -14.22 -29.26
N ASP A 23 -5.23 -13.47 -30.36
CA ASP A 23 -4.69 -12.11 -30.37
C ASP A 23 -5.62 -11.25 -29.49
N CYS A 24 -5.41 -11.31 -28.17
CA CYS A 24 -6.07 -10.40 -27.25
C CYS A 24 -5.58 -8.99 -27.60
N ASP A 25 -6.52 -8.08 -27.87
CA ASP A 25 -6.21 -6.66 -27.94
C ASP A 25 -5.47 -6.22 -26.66
N SER A 26 -4.57 -5.25 -26.79
CA SER A 26 -3.84 -4.72 -25.63
C SER A 26 -4.84 -4.14 -24.62
N PRO A 27 -4.87 -4.60 -23.36
CA PRO A 27 -5.82 -4.12 -22.37
C PRO A 27 -5.62 -2.64 -22.08
N THR A 28 -6.71 -1.93 -21.81
CA THR A 28 -6.61 -0.59 -21.24
C THR A 28 -6.22 -0.69 -19.78
N VAL A 29 -5.21 0.06 -19.35
CA VAL A 29 -4.75 0.07 -17.95
C VAL A 29 -5.23 1.36 -17.30
N THR A 30 -5.87 1.25 -16.14
CA THR A 30 -6.21 2.42 -15.33
C THR A 30 -4.98 2.89 -14.57
N GLU A 31 -4.54 4.13 -14.78
CA GLU A 31 -3.35 4.68 -14.12
C GLU A 31 -3.67 5.29 -12.75
N VAL A 32 -2.74 5.12 -11.80
CA VAL A 32 -2.75 5.81 -10.50
C VAL A 32 -2.26 7.25 -10.70
N THR A 33 -3.04 8.22 -10.24
CA THR A 33 -2.67 9.64 -10.29
C THR A 33 -1.81 10.05 -9.08
N GLU A 34 -1.22 11.24 -9.15
CA GLU A 34 -0.49 11.81 -7.99
C GLU A 34 -1.40 11.96 -6.76
N ALA A 35 -2.67 12.34 -6.95
CA ALA A 35 -3.64 12.46 -5.87
C ALA A 35 -3.99 11.10 -5.22
N ASP A 36 -4.02 10.03 -6.03
CA ASP A 36 -4.22 8.66 -5.52
C ASP A 36 -2.98 8.20 -4.71
N ALA A 37 -1.77 8.61 -5.13
CA ALA A 37 -0.52 8.24 -4.47
C ALA A 37 -0.34 8.87 -3.08
N GLU A 38 -0.99 9.99 -2.76
CA GLU A 38 -0.97 10.60 -1.42
C GLU A 38 -1.40 9.63 -0.31
N TRP A 39 -2.20 8.61 -0.63
CA TRP A 39 -2.64 7.59 0.31
C TRP A 39 -1.54 6.58 0.68
N LEU A 40 -0.42 6.58 -0.05
CA LEU A 40 0.67 5.63 0.12
C LEU A 40 1.74 6.08 1.13
N VAL A 41 1.75 7.37 1.53
CA VAL A 41 2.47 8.07 2.63
C VAL A 41 3.99 7.84 2.75
N TYR A 42 4.48 6.61 2.70
CA TYR A 42 5.87 6.24 2.99
C TYR A 42 6.74 6.28 1.72
N GLU A 43 6.86 7.45 1.12
CA GLU A 43 7.53 7.65 -0.19
C GLU A 43 9.06 7.69 -0.12
N ASP A 44 9.67 8.08 1.00
CA ASP A 44 11.13 8.06 1.16
C ASP A 44 11.60 6.74 1.81
N PRO A 45 12.45 5.92 1.14
CA PRO A 45 13.00 4.70 1.73
C PRO A 45 13.90 4.94 2.96
N LYS A 46 14.41 6.17 3.14
CA LYS A 46 15.28 6.54 4.27
C LYS A 46 14.50 6.99 5.48
N ASP A 47 13.21 7.28 5.32
CA ASP A 47 12.38 7.69 6.42
C ASP A 47 12.31 6.59 7.46
N THR A 48 12.63 6.99 8.68
CA THR A 48 12.49 6.14 9.84
C THR A 48 11.21 6.56 10.56
N ILE A 49 10.24 5.67 10.53
CA ILE A 49 8.98 5.80 11.25
C ILE A 49 9.22 5.31 12.68
N ARG A 50 8.79 6.07 13.68
CA ARG A 50 8.92 5.68 15.09
C ARG A 50 7.55 5.55 15.72
N PHE A 51 7.37 4.47 16.46
CA PHE A 51 6.23 4.25 17.33
C PHE A 51 6.71 4.05 18.76
N VAL A 52 5.81 4.26 19.71
CA VAL A 52 5.94 3.91 21.13
C VAL A 52 4.91 2.85 21.45
N ASP A 53 5.32 1.79 22.14
CA ASP A 53 4.41 0.72 22.59
C ASP A 53 3.86 0.97 24.01
N GLU A 54 3.06 0.03 24.50
CA GLU A 54 2.45 0.11 25.82
C GLU A 54 3.45 0.03 26.99
N GLN A 55 4.70 -0.33 26.76
CA GLN A 55 5.79 -0.26 27.76
C GLN A 55 6.72 0.93 27.54
N ALA A 56 6.33 1.90 26.71
CA ALA A 56 7.13 3.07 26.35
C ALA A 56 8.42 2.75 25.60
N ASN A 57 8.53 1.56 24.96
CA ASN A 57 9.66 1.26 24.09
C ASN A 57 9.47 1.96 22.75
N VAL A 58 10.55 2.55 22.24
CA VAL A 58 10.57 3.08 20.87
C VAL A 58 10.80 1.93 19.88
N ILE A 59 9.85 1.75 18.98
CA ILE A 59 9.88 0.75 17.90
C ILE A 59 10.15 1.47 16.58
N LYS A 60 11.19 0.99 15.88
CA LYS A 60 11.65 1.61 14.64
C LYS A 60 11.11 0.83 13.45
N TYR A 61 10.35 1.51 12.60
CA TYR A 61 9.88 1.01 11.33
C TYR A 61 10.67 1.61 10.16
N ILE A 62 10.85 0.82 9.12
CA ILE A 62 11.41 1.25 7.83
C ILE A 62 10.50 0.77 6.71
N ARG A 63 10.49 1.47 5.58
CA ARG A 63 9.84 0.97 4.38
C ARG A 63 10.63 -0.21 3.81
N THR A 64 9.96 -1.33 3.63
CA THR A 64 10.59 -2.56 3.12
C THR A 64 10.11 -2.93 1.73
N SER A 65 8.92 -2.47 1.29
CA SER A 65 8.50 -2.68 -0.09
C SER A 65 7.55 -1.60 -0.61
N VAL A 66 7.64 -1.37 -1.92
CA VAL A 66 6.63 -0.70 -2.74
C VAL A 66 6.34 -1.66 -3.89
N ARG A 67 5.10 -2.11 -4.02
CA ARG A 67 4.69 -3.06 -5.05
C ARG A 67 3.54 -2.47 -5.84
N GLY A 68 3.79 -2.20 -7.12
CA GLY A 68 2.76 -1.87 -8.10
C GLY A 68 2.49 -3.07 -8.99
N GLY A 69 1.25 -3.24 -9.43
CA GLY A 69 0.90 -4.28 -10.38
C GLY A 69 -0.49 -4.06 -10.97
N ASN A 70 -0.70 -4.66 -12.13
CA ASN A 70 -1.99 -4.66 -12.79
C ASN A 70 -2.76 -5.91 -12.34
N VAL A 71 -4.05 -5.73 -12.04
CA VAL A 71 -4.97 -6.82 -11.72
C VAL A 71 -6.15 -6.81 -12.70
N PRO A 72 -6.79 -7.96 -12.95
CA PRO A 72 -8.00 -7.99 -13.77
C PRO A 72 -9.02 -6.96 -13.29
N GLY A 73 -9.60 -6.22 -14.22
CA GLY A 73 -10.60 -5.21 -13.92
C GLY A 73 -11.83 -5.80 -13.22
N LYS A 74 -12.61 -4.95 -12.57
CA LYS A 74 -13.92 -5.34 -12.02
C LYS A 74 -14.75 -6.08 -13.08
N ASP A 75 -15.40 -7.17 -12.67
CA ASP A 75 -16.22 -8.06 -13.50
C ASP A 75 -15.45 -8.94 -14.51
N THR A 76 -14.13 -9.06 -14.35
CA THR A 76 -13.27 -9.99 -15.11
C THR A 76 -12.76 -11.12 -14.20
N SER A 77 -12.85 -12.37 -14.65
CA SER A 77 -12.37 -13.55 -13.91
C SER A 77 -10.90 -13.80 -14.20
N ILE A 78 -10.16 -14.37 -13.25
CA ILE A 78 -8.79 -14.85 -13.50
C ILE A 78 -8.73 -15.94 -14.57
N ASP A 79 -9.85 -16.61 -14.81
CA ASP A 79 -9.99 -17.67 -15.82
C ASP A 79 -10.32 -17.12 -17.22
N ASP A 80 -10.52 -15.81 -17.38
CA ASP A 80 -10.82 -15.21 -18.68
C ASP A 80 -9.57 -15.21 -19.57
N GLU A 81 -9.73 -15.69 -20.81
CA GLU A 81 -8.63 -15.82 -21.78
C GLU A 81 -8.05 -14.46 -22.21
N CYS A 82 -8.87 -13.40 -22.23
CA CYS A 82 -8.47 -12.03 -22.56
C CYS A 82 -9.05 -11.01 -21.57
N TYR A 83 -8.19 -10.13 -21.05
CA TYR A 83 -8.61 -8.97 -20.25
C TYR A 83 -8.80 -7.76 -21.13
N LYS A 84 -9.96 -7.09 -21.02
CA LYS A 84 -10.20 -5.81 -21.72
C LYS A 84 -9.64 -4.62 -20.96
N ASN A 85 -9.77 -4.66 -19.63
CA ASN A 85 -9.35 -3.61 -18.72
C ASN A 85 -8.52 -4.21 -17.58
N LEU A 86 -7.51 -3.47 -17.16
CA LEU A 86 -6.71 -3.77 -15.99
C LEU A 86 -6.79 -2.61 -15.00
N ASP A 87 -7.07 -2.95 -13.75
CA ASP A 87 -6.99 -2.02 -12.63
C ASP A 87 -5.55 -1.99 -12.11
N THR A 88 -5.11 -0.85 -11.57
CA THR A 88 -3.77 -0.75 -10.98
C THR A 88 -3.88 -0.80 -9.47
N GLN A 89 -3.10 -1.68 -8.86
CA GLN A 89 -2.91 -1.70 -7.41
C GLN A 89 -1.50 -1.29 -7.02
N VAL A 90 -1.40 -0.56 -5.92
CA VAL A 90 -0.12 -0.20 -5.31
C VAL A 90 -0.19 -0.46 -3.81
N THR A 91 0.86 -1.06 -3.27
CA THR A 91 1.01 -1.32 -1.83
C THR A 91 2.34 -0.79 -1.35
N VAL A 92 2.34 -0.06 -0.23
CA VAL A 92 3.56 0.32 0.47
C VAL A 92 3.57 -0.34 1.84
N THR A 93 4.66 -1.04 2.16
CA THR A 93 4.82 -1.78 3.42
C THR A 93 5.96 -1.19 4.24
N ILE A 94 5.68 -1.00 5.53
CA ILE A 94 6.67 -0.68 6.56
C ILE A 94 6.74 -1.84 7.56
N GLU A 95 7.94 -2.16 8.03
CA GLU A 95 8.16 -3.25 9.00
C GLU A 95 9.05 -2.78 10.14
N ASP A 96 8.80 -3.32 11.34
CA ASP A 96 9.71 -3.17 12.48
C ASP A 96 11.07 -3.79 12.13
N VAL A 97 12.13 -2.99 12.28
CA VAL A 97 13.52 -3.41 12.06
C VAL A 97 13.88 -4.63 12.91
N LYS A 98 13.28 -4.79 14.08
CA LYS A 98 13.50 -5.93 14.99
C LYS A 98 12.49 -7.08 14.81
N ARG A 99 11.48 -6.91 13.95
CA ARG A 99 10.39 -7.88 13.70
C ARG A 99 9.69 -8.39 14.97
N LYS A 100 9.52 -7.51 15.96
CA LYS A 100 8.77 -7.77 17.19
C LYS A 100 7.32 -7.30 17.08
N SER A 101 7.07 -6.29 16.27
CA SER A 101 5.74 -5.76 15.98
C SER A 101 5.32 -6.10 14.54
N PRO A 102 4.00 -6.22 14.28
CA PRO A 102 3.51 -6.60 12.96
C PRO A 102 3.88 -5.54 11.90
N GLY A 103 4.14 -6.00 10.68
CA GLY A 103 4.23 -5.12 9.51
C GLY A 103 2.93 -4.33 9.30
N LEU A 104 3.05 -3.14 8.72
CA LEU A 104 1.93 -2.26 8.38
C LEU A 104 1.99 -1.91 6.91
N ALA A 105 0.85 -1.77 6.25
CA ALA A 105 0.83 -1.38 4.85
C ALA A 105 -0.34 -0.47 4.50
N THR A 106 -0.11 0.42 3.54
CA THR A 106 -1.13 1.18 2.82
C THR A 106 -1.34 0.52 1.46
N TYR A 107 -2.60 0.52 1.01
CA TYR A 107 -3.04 -0.10 -0.22
C TYR A 107 -3.92 0.87 -0.99
N VAL A 108 -3.69 0.97 -2.29
CA VAL A 108 -4.56 1.66 -3.24
C VAL A 108 -4.89 0.70 -4.37
N LEU A 109 -6.16 0.62 -4.74
CA LEU A 109 -6.63 0.01 -5.98
C LEU A 109 -7.41 1.02 -6.79
N LYS A 110 -6.86 1.38 -7.94
CA LYS A 110 -7.44 2.33 -8.87
C LYS A 110 -8.18 1.60 -9.98
N ARG A 111 -9.47 1.88 -10.07
CA ARG A 111 -10.37 1.48 -11.16
C ARG A 111 -10.79 2.74 -11.94
N PRO A 112 -11.39 2.59 -13.14
CA PRO A 112 -11.76 3.76 -13.96
C PRO A 112 -12.60 4.81 -13.21
N ASP A 113 -13.57 4.35 -12.41
CA ASP A 113 -14.54 5.21 -11.73
C ASP A 113 -14.47 5.11 -10.20
N ASP A 114 -13.45 4.45 -9.65
CA ASP A 114 -13.38 4.12 -8.22
C ASP A 114 -11.94 4.07 -7.69
N LEU A 115 -11.78 4.42 -6.41
CA LEU A 115 -10.53 4.33 -5.66
C LEU A 115 -10.82 3.60 -4.35
N SER A 116 -10.27 2.39 -4.22
CA SER A 116 -10.29 1.68 -2.94
C SER A 116 -8.99 1.94 -2.19
N ILE A 117 -9.10 2.40 -0.95
CA ILE A 117 -7.96 2.61 -0.05
C ILE A 117 -8.04 1.60 1.09
N GLY A 118 -6.93 0.93 1.38
CA GLY A 118 -6.86 -0.08 2.42
C GLY A 118 -5.69 0.17 3.37
N LEU A 119 -5.91 -0.13 4.64
CA LEU A 119 -4.86 -0.22 5.65
C LEU A 119 -4.71 -1.68 6.07
N ALA A 120 -3.51 -2.23 6.04
CA ALA A 120 -3.26 -3.61 6.43
C ALA A 120 -2.32 -3.71 7.63
N VAL A 121 -2.62 -4.68 8.50
CA VAL A 121 -1.74 -5.08 9.60
C VAL A 121 -1.37 -6.54 9.39
N GLU A 122 -0.08 -6.85 9.43
CA GLU A 122 0.46 -8.18 9.13
C GLU A 122 -0.22 -9.28 9.98
N ASN A 123 -0.48 -10.42 9.33
CA ASN A 123 -1.16 -11.60 9.90
C ASN A 123 -2.57 -11.31 10.42
N ARG A 124 -3.21 -10.26 9.93
CA ARG A 124 -4.59 -9.89 10.29
C ARG A 124 -5.42 -9.69 9.03
N LYS A 125 -5.86 -8.46 8.75
CA LYS A 125 -6.74 -8.13 7.63
C LYS A 125 -6.32 -6.80 7.00
N THR A 126 -6.81 -6.59 5.79
CA THR A 126 -6.94 -5.26 5.20
C THR A 126 -8.25 -4.64 5.67
N TYR A 127 -8.20 -3.35 6.00
CA TYR A 127 -9.33 -2.56 6.45
C TYR A 127 -9.56 -1.45 5.43
N ASP A 128 -10.73 -1.45 4.81
CA ASP A 128 -11.08 -0.44 3.81
C ASP A 128 -11.32 0.91 4.50
N LEU A 129 -10.77 1.96 3.89
CA LEU A 129 -10.84 3.33 4.38
C LEU A 129 -11.79 4.13 3.50
N ASP A 130 -12.78 4.75 4.13
CA ASP A 130 -13.72 5.66 3.46
C ASP A 130 -13.08 7.04 3.34
N GLU A 131 -12.65 7.39 2.12
CA GLU A 131 -11.99 8.67 1.84
C GLU A 131 -12.86 9.89 2.11
N THR A 132 -14.19 9.73 2.15
CA THR A 132 -15.14 10.83 2.29
C THR A 132 -15.34 11.26 3.74
N LYS A 133 -14.77 10.52 4.71
CA LYS A 133 -14.98 10.74 6.15
C LYS A 133 -13.71 10.97 6.98
N PRO A 134 -12.78 11.88 6.62
CA PRO A 134 -11.78 12.37 7.59
C PRO A 134 -12.53 13.18 8.63
N THR A 135 -12.64 12.70 9.87
CA THR A 135 -13.67 13.23 10.78
C THR A 135 -13.20 13.58 12.18
N ILE A 136 -11.94 13.39 12.51
CA ILE A 136 -11.49 13.59 13.89
C ILE A 136 -10.13 14.30 13.98
N GLU A 137 -10.03 15.14 14.99
CA GLU A 137 -8.75 15.53 15.58
C GLU A 137 -8.39 14.46 16.61
N ALA A 138 -7.13 14.02 16.63
CA ALA A 138 -6.66 13.08 17.63
C ALA A 138 -5.33 13.55 18.22
N GLU A 139 -5.24 13.53 19.54
CA GLU A 139 -3.96 13.66 20.23
C GLU A 139 -3.38 12.26 20.45
N VAL A 140 -2.19 12.02 19.92
CA VAL A 140 -1.43 10.79 20.13
C VAL A 140 -0.02 11.16 20.55
N ASN A 141 0.44 10.60 21.67
CA ASN A 141 1.77 10.87 22.24
C ASN A 141 2.09 12.37 22.40
N GLY A 142 1.11 13.18 22.82
CA GLY A 142 1.27 14.63 23.04
C GLY A 142 1.31 15.48 21.76
N LYS A 143 1.05 14.89 20.60
CA LYS A 143 0.95 15.58 19.31
C LYS A 143 -0.48 15.51 18.79
N VAL A 144 -1.00 16.66 18.38
CA VAL A 144 -2.32 16.78 17.76
C VAL A 144 -2.21 16.54 16.26
N TYR A 145 -2.99 15.59 15.76
CA TYR A 145 -3.10 15.24 14.35
C TYR A 145 -4.46 15.71 13.81
N GLN A 146 -4.44 16.27 12.60
CA GLN A 146 -5.60 16.78 11.88
C GLN A 146 -5.98 15.84 10.74
N ASN A 147 -7.24 15.91 10.28
CA ASN A 147 -7.76 15.08 9.19
C ASN A 147 -7.52 13.57 9.42
N VAL A 148 -7.77 13.12 10.65
CA VAL A 148 -7.53 11.73 11.03
C VAL A 148 -8.71 10.88 10.55
N PHE A 149 -8.36 9.76 9.92
CA PHE A 149 -9.26 8.67 9.58
C PHE A 149 -9.21 7.65 10.72
N GLU A 150 -10.38 7.29 11.22
CA GLU A 150 -10.54 6.29 12.27
C GLU A 150 -11.25 5.05 11.75
N LEU A 151 -10.65 3.89 11.98
CA LEU A 151 -11.25 2.59 11.73
C LEU A 151 -11.44 1.85 13.05
N THR A 152 -12.64 1.34 13.29
CA THR A 152 -13.01 0.53 14.47
C THR A 152 -13.62 -0.80 14.03
N PRO A 153 -12.79 -1.77 13.63
CA PRO A 153 -13.28 -3.06 13.14
C PRO A 153 -14.04 -3.82 14.22
N ALA A 154 -15.12 -4.52 13.84
CA ALA A 154 -15.93 -5.33 14.76
C ALA A 154 -15.29 -6.69 15.14
N ALA A 155 -13.97 -6.74 15.26
CA ALA A 155 -13.22 -7.97 15.53
C ALA A 155 -13.07 -8.19 17.05
N THR A 156 -13.15 -9.44 17.50
CA THR A 156 -13.23 -9.78 18.94
C THR A 156 -12.05 -10.61 19.45
N ASN A 157 -11.18 -11.15 18.60
CA ASN A 157 -10.04 -11.92 19.11
C ASN A 157 -9.02 -10.97 19.77
N PRO A 158 -8.30 -11.41 20.82
CA PRO A 158 -7.37 -10.54 21.55
C PRO A 158 -6.29 -9.90 20.66
N THR A 159 -5.79 -10.63 19.66
CA THR A 159 -4.74 -10.14 18.77
C THR A 159 -5.27 -9.27 17.63
N ASP A 160 -6.58 -9.21 17.44
CA ASP A 160 -7.19 -8.43 16.35
C ASP A 160 -7.06 -6.93 16.63
N VAL A 161 -7.05 -6.16 15.55
CA VAL A 161 -7.10 -4.69 15.61
C VAL A 161 -8.44 -4.27 16.20
N LYS A 162 -8.36 -3.45 17.23
CA LYS A 162 -9.48 -2.74 17.86
C LYS A 162 -9.73 -1.39 17.20
N ARG A 163 -8.65 -0.66 16.91
CA ARG A 163 -8.71 0.71 16.38
C ARG A 163 -7.47 1.03 15.53
N ILE A 164 -7.65 1.72 14.42
CA ILE A 164 -6.56 2.36 13.66
C ILE A 164 -6.88 3.84 13.51
N LEU A 165 -5.87 4.67 13.75
CA LEU A 165 -5.86 6.09 13.38
C LEU A 165 -4.82 6.32 12.28
N PHE A 166 -5.22 7.02 11.24
CA PHE A 166 -4.41 7.25 10.04
C PHE A 166 -4.55 8.67 9.50
N THR A 167 -3.50 9.23 8.91
CA THR A 167 -3.54 10.50 8.17
C THR A 167 -2.81 10.34 6.84
N LYS A 168 -3.19 11.10 5.81
CA LYS A 168 -2.41 11.15 4.56
C LYS A 168 -1.01 11.72 4.75
N ALA A 169 -0.83 12.62 5.71
CA ALA A 169 0.43 13.31 5.94
C ALA A 169 1.48 12.42 6.63
N GLU A 170 1.06 11.56 7.56
CA GLU A 170 1.99 10.77 8.39
C GLU A 170 1.71 9.27 8.42
N GLY A 171 0.62 8.84 7.80
CA GLY A 171 0.21 7.45 7.71
C GLY A 171 -0.41 6.98 9.02
N PHE A 172 -0.07 5.78 9.45
CA PHE A 172 -0.49 5.23 10.74
C PHE A 172 0.01 6.12 11.88
N ILE A 173 -0.92 6.67 12.66
CA ILE A 173 -0.62 7.44 13.87
C ILE A 173 -0.92 6.67 15.15
N ARG A 174 -1.87 5.72 15.11
CA ARG A 174 -2.13 4.79 16.22
C ARG A 174 -2.69 3.47 15.72
N ILE A 175 -2.24 2.36 16.29
CA ILE A 175 -2.85 1.04 16.15
C ILE A 175 -3.11 0.49 17.55
N GLU A 176 -4.36 0.15 17.87
CA GLU A 176 -4.74 -0.53 19.10
C GLU A 176 -5.20 -1.96 18.81
N PHE A 177 -4.81 -2.89 19.68
CA PHE A 177 -5.27 -4.28 19.66
C PHE A 177 -6.23 -4.55 20.82
N ASN A 178 -7.04 -5.61 20.70
CA ASN A 178 -8.00 -6.00 21.74
C ASN A 178 -7.33 -6.46 23.05
N ASP A 179 -6.06 -6.88 23.02
CA ASP A 179 -5.26 -7.25 24.19
C ASP A 179 -4.58 -6.04 24.89
N ASN A 180 -4.99 -4.82 24.54
CA ASN A 180 -4.48 -3.54 25.03
C ASN A 180 -3.04 -3.19 24.61
N LYS A 181 -2.42 -3.97 23.71
CA LYS A 181 -1.18 -3.53 23.05
C LYS A 181 -1.48 -2.41 22.07
N PHE A 182 -0.50 -1.55 21.84
CA PHE A 182 -0.63 -0.50 20.86
C PHE A 182 0.70 -0.07 20.23
N LEU A 183 0.59 0.68 19.14
CA LEU A 183 1.67 1.43 18.52
C LEU A 183 1.20 2.88 18.35
N ASP A 184 1.79 3.80 19.11
CA ASP A 184 1.51 5.24 19.01
C ASP A 184 2.64 5.95 18.29
N ARG A 185 2.33 6.77 17.29
CA ARG A 185 3.33 7.54 16.54
C ARG A 185 4.09 8.47 17.47
N GLN A 186 5.42 8.42 17.40
CA GLN A 186 6.31 9.30 18.18
C GLN A 186 6.47 10.67 17.54
#